data_AF-A0A8S1NMP5-F1
#
_entry.id   AF-A0A8S1NMP5-F1
#
_cell.length_a   1.000
_cell.length_b   1.000
_cell.length_c   1.000
_cell.angle_alpha   90.00
_cell.angle_beta   90.00
_cell.angle_gamma   90.00
#
_symmetry.space_group_name_H-M   'P 1'
#
loop_
_entity.id
_entity.type
_entity.pdbx_description
1 polymer ?
#
loop_
_entity_poly.entity_id
_entity_poly.type
_entity_poly.pdbx_seq_one_letter_code
_entity_poly.pdbx_strand_id
1 'polypeptide(L)'
;MLKLFNKEKKKAPQIQNVLTVEEFFKRDEYEINDEFWKMNATQLEETCKKQEKYIKKLKNLYRAHLEYLEQLQIKHEEEKKKLRIEIEEWQIKNQSNFDLKQQIEVQYKQMYEQFTSQTQQQQQPQIIEEHKQEPQNSDLLELIEPKEEEIERLRKQCIKVCEEMRRLQEDNDDLSTALDTEKQHNEFLRQQFEQQKVQFQQEISDLQNKIKNHQNEGQINSQQLEDRIKNQKDLESNISELTTKIHEFESKLLQEKIKVDSKNKDCIRLEDQINELKNQIEQMSNQINIQKSKLQLLESKRQKDKVTINELKNNIANQQSNIELIQFQYKNEIQSLNLQISEFQLKSNLYEQLKVQYDQLQNQLMDKNVKIQQLFHQISDLEQQIEQNNKQFQNREENQVQKENERENLIQHLTLKRENARVEIEQLNDKILCLMKLVDSIKHKAKASQNNDIQQIIKHNSEVLNKSETLQKSNRRIQLFPTLHKCLTELRKLEEKCYKLYIQTMISDFQNRESTIQIERYLNDIGRRSQELLDLLDEMGLK
;
A
#
# COMPACT_ATOMS: atom_id res chain seq x y z
N MET A 1 -23.40 -3.55 -51.49
CA MET A 1 -22.60 -2.95 -50.40
C MET A 1 -22.89 -1.46 -50.21
N LEU A 2 -22.08 -0.50 -50.71
CA LEU A 2 -22.14 0.92 -50.29
C LEU A 2 -23.54 1.58 -50.30
N LYS A 3 -24.40 1.29 -51.28
CA LYS A 3 -25.76 1.88 -51.37
C LYS A 3 -26.69 1.54 -50.18
N LEU A 4 -26.37 0.56 -49.34
CA LEU A 4 -27.11 0.28 -48.09
C LEU A 4 -26.64 1.16 -46.91
N PHE A 5 -25.35 1.46 -46.83
CA PHE A 5 -24.76 2.20 -45.70
C PHE A 5 -25.19 3.68 -45.62
N ASN A 6 -25.65 4.25 -46.74
CA ASN A 6 -26.02 5.67 -46.83
C ASN A 6 -27.51 5.98 -46.54
N LYS A 7 -28.36 4.98 -46.22
CA LYS A 7 -29.81 5.23 -46.01
C LYS A 7 -30.22 5.54 -44.56
N GLU A 8 -29.42 5.20 -43.55
CA GLU A 8 -29.84 5.30 -42.14
C GLU A 8 -29.41 6.60 -41.43
N LYS A 9 -28.63 7.50 -42.08
CA LYS A 9 -28.18 8.78 -41.50
C LYS A 9 -29.25 9.88 -41.40
N LYS A 10 -30.55 9.56 -41.46
CA LYS A 10 -31.65 10.54 -41.39
C LYS A 10 -32.70 10.19 -40.31
N LYS A 11 -32.28 10.18 -39.03
CA LYS A 11 -33.09 10.42 -37.82
C LYS A 11 -32.22 10.32 -36.55
N ALA A 12 -31.27 11.24 -36.38
CA ALA A 12 -30.67 11.47 -35.07
C ALA A 12 -31.60 12.42 -34.28
N PRO A 13 -32.08 12.06 -33.08
CA PRO A 13 -32.80 13.00 -32.22
C PRO A 13 -31.88 14.15 -31.81
N GLN A 14 -32.42 15.36 -31.62
CA GLN A 14 -31.71 16.40 -30.87
C GLN A 14 -31.69 15.98 -29.40
N ILE A 15 -30.56 15.43 -28.96
CA ILE A 15 -30.32 15.12 -27.55
C ILE A 15 -30.10 16.45 -26.82
N GLN A 16 -31.17 17.02 -26.27
CA GLN A 16 -31.09 18.15 -25.34
C GLN A 16 -30.35 17.70 -24.08
N ASN A 17 -29.31 18.46 -23.70
CA ASN A 17 -28.58 18.44 -22.43
C ASN A 17 -28.81 17.21 -21.53
N VAL A 18 -28.27 16.06 -21.93
CA VAL A 18 -28.09 14.93 -21.02
C VAL A 18 -27.04 15.35 -20.00
N LEU A 19 -27.49 15.59 -18.77
CA LEU A 19 -26.64 15.74 -17.58
C LEU A 19 -25.59 14.62 -17.59
N THR A 20 -24.33 14.96 -17.33
CA THR A 20 -23.29 13.94 -17.24
C THR A 20 -23.61 12.98 -16.09
N VAL A 21 -23.16 11.73 -16.22
CA VAL A 21 -23.40 10.71 -15.18
C VAL A 21 -22.87 11.17 -13.81
N GLU A 22 -21.78 11.94 -13.79
CA GLU A 22 -21.28 12.56 -12.57
C GLU A 22 -22.16 13.68 -11.99
N GLU A 23 -22.86 14.47 -12.82
CA GLU A 23 -23.82 15.48 -12.33
C GLU A 23 -25.10 14.83 -11.82
N PHE A 24 -25.51 13.71 -12.42
CA PHE A 24 -26.64 12.91 -11.97
C PHE A 24 -26.40 12.30 -10.57
N PHE A 25 -25.22 11.72 -10.33
CA PHE A 25 -24.84 11.16 -9.03
C PHE A 25 -24.39 12.21 -7.98
N LYS A 26 -24.36 13.50 -8.30
CA LYS A 26 -24.03 14.60 -7.34
C LYS A 26 -25.26 15.25 -6.69
N ARG A 27 -26.45 14.69 -6.90
CA ARG A 27 -27.69 15.08 -6.19
C ARG A 27 -28.15 13.91 -5.32
N ASP A 28 -27.91 14.00 -4.02
CA ASP A 28 -28.25 12.99 -3.01
C ASP A 28 -29.77 12.91 -2.72
N GLU A 29 -30.63 13.11 -3.73
CA GLU A 29 -32.08 13.35 -3.62
C GLU A 29 -32.95 12.20 -4.19
N TYR A 30 -32.38 11.02 -4.44
CA TYR A 30 -33.14 9.87 -4.94
C TYR A 30 -32.79 8.54 -4.27
N GLU A 31 -33.76 7.98 -3.55
CA GLU A 31 -33.81 6.54 -3.24
C GLU A 31 -34.01 5.77 -4.55
N ILE A 32 -32.96 5.10 -5.05
CA ILE A 32 -33.03 4.34 -6.30
C ILE A 32 -33.78 3.03 -6.05
N ASN A 33 -35.10 3.05 -6.29
CA ASN A 33 -35.97 1.86 -6.25
C ASN A 33 -35.34 0.70 -7.05
N ASP A 34 -35.30 -0.47 -6.43
CA ASP A 34 -34.83 -1.76 -6.94
C ASP A 34 -35.38 -2.12 -8.34
N GLU A 35 -36.60 -1.67 -8.66
CA GLU A 35 -37.21 -1.86 -9.98
C GLU A 35 -36.46 -1.12 -11.10
N PHE A 36 -35.83 0.03 -10.80
CA PHE A 36 -35.02 0.79 -11.76
C PHE A 36 -33.74 0.03 -12.12
N TRP A 37 -33.09 -0.60 -11.13
CA TRP A 37 -31.95 -1.49 -11.36
C TRP A 37 -32.33 -2.72 -12.19
N LYS A 38 -33.49 -3.35 -11.90
CA LYS A 38 -34.02 -4.48 -12.68
C LYS A 38 -34.33 -4.08 -14.12
N MET A 39 -34.92 -2.90 -14.34
CA MET A 39 -35.21 -2.38 -15.67
C MET A 39 -33.93 -2.10 -16.47
N ASN A 40 -32.93 -1.44 -15.87
CA ASN A 40 -31.62 -1.21 -16.51
C ASN A 40 -30.89 -2.53 -16.82
N ALA A 41 -30.93 -3.52 -15.92
CA ALA A 41 -30.36 -4.83 -16.17
C ALA A 41 -31.02 -5.54 -17.37
N THR A 42 -32.35 -5.48 -17.48
CA THR A 42 -33.09 -6.06 -18.61
C THR A 42 -32.77 -5.35 -19.94
N GLN A 43 -32.70 -4.01 -19.94
CA GLN A 43 -32.34 -3.24 -21.13
C GLN A 43 -30.88 -3.49 -21.57
N LEU A 44 -29.96 -3.67 -20.62
CA LEU A 44 -28.57 -4.03 -20.88
C LEU A 44 -28.50 -5.46 -21.47
N GLU A 45 -29.20 -6.43 -20.89
CA GLU A 45 -29.24 -7.82 -21.37
C GLU A 45 -29.85 -7.90 -22.78
N GLU A 46 -30.93 -7.17 -23.07
CA GLU A 46 -31.46 -7.02 -24.42
C GLU A 46 -30.43 -6.43 -25.39
N THR A 47 -29.67 -5.44 -24.96
CA THR A 47 -28.65 -4.78 -25.77
C THR A 47 -27.49 -5.73 -26.09
N CYS A 48 -27.03 -6.50 -25.11
CA CYS A 48 -26.08 -7.59 -25.32
C CYS A 48 -26.64 -8.63 -26.31
N LYS A 49 -27.87 -9.13 -26.12
CA LYS A 49 -28.53 -10.08 -27.04
C LYS A 49 -28.68 -9.53 -28.46
N LYS A 50 -28.88 -8.21 -28.63
CA LYS A 50 -28.89 -7.53 -29.94
C LYS A 50 -27.49 -7.49 -30.56
N GLN A 51 -26.46 -7.16 -29.79
CA GLN A 51 -25.05 -7.16 -30.22
C GLN A 51 -24.55 -8.58 -30.59
N GLU A 52 -24.87 -9.61 -29.81
CA GLU A 52 -24.55 -11.01 -30.12
C GLU A 52 -25.15 -11.46 -31.45
N LYS A 53 -26.42 -11.15 -31.70
CA LYS A 53 -27.09 -11.42 -32.98
C LYS A 53 -26.40 -10.70 -34.14
N TYR A 54 -25.94 -9.46 -33.94
CA TYR A 54 -25.18 -8.70 -34.92
C TYR A 54 -23.79 -9.31 -35.20
N ILE A 55 -23.04 -9.67 -34.14
CA ILE A 55 -21.75 -10.35 -34.25
C ILE A 55 -21.89 -11.70 -34.96
N LYS A 56 -22.94 -12.49 -34.66
CA LYS A 56 -23.23 -13.75 -35.35
C LYS A 56 -23.53 -13.52 -36.84
N LYS A 57 -24.28 -12.46 -37.19
CA LYS A 57 -24.53 -12.07 -38.58
C LYS A 57 -23.23 -11.65 -39.31
N LEU A 58 -22.34 -10.90 -38.66
CA LEU A 58 -21.03 -10.54 -39.21
C LEU A 58 -20.14 -11.77 -39.43
N LYS A 59 -20.07 -12.69 -38.46
CA LYS A 59 -19.31 -13.95 -38.62
C LYS A 59 -19.81 -14.80 -39.79
N ASN A 60 -21.12 -14.89 -39.99
CA ASN A 60 -21.71 -15.57 -41.14
C ASN A 60 -21.38 -14.87 -42.47
N LEU A 61 -21.45 -13.54 -42.54
CA LEU A 61 -21.08 -12.77 -43.73
C LEU A 61 -19.58 -12.89 -44.06
N TYR A 62 -18.72 -12.92 -43.05
CA TYR A 62 -17.28 -13.11 -43.23
C TYR A 62 -16.96 -14.51 -43.77
N ARG A 63 -17.57 -15.56 -43.22
CA ARG A 63 -17.46 -16.93 -43.76
C ARG A 63 -17.92 -17.01 -45.22
N ALA A 64 -19.10 -16.49 -45.54
CA ALA A 64 -19.61 -16.50 -46.92
C ALA A 64 -18.72 -15.70 -47.89
N HIS A 65 -18.01 -14.68 -47.41
CA HIS A 65 -17.04 -13.95 -48.23
C HIS A 65 -15.75 -14.77 -48.47
N LEU A 66 -15.26 -15.52 -47.49
CA LEU A 66 -14.13 -16.45 -47.67
C LEU A 66 -14.49 -17.57 -48.65
N GLU A 67 -15.67 -18.20 -48.49
CA GLU A 67 -16.18 -19.24 -49.39
C GLU A 67 -16.28 -18.73 -50.85
N TYR A 68 -16.68 -17.47 -51.05
CA TYR A 68 -16.69 -16.82 -52.37
C TYR A 68 -15.28 -16.59 -52.93
N LEU A 69 -14.32 -16.16 -52.11
CA LEU A 69 -12.93 -15.95 -52.55
C LEU A 69 -12.24 -17.27 -52.91
N GLU A 70 -12.51 -18.34 -52.17
CA GLU A 70 -12.03 -19.69 -52.45
C GLU A 70 -12.58 -20.21 -53.78
N GLN A 71 -13.89 -20.04 -54.04
CA GLN A 71 -14.50 -20.36 -55.35
C GLN A 71 -13.88 -19.55 -56.51
N LEU A 72 -13.57 -18.27 -56.28
CA LEU A 72 -12.91 -17.42 -57.28
C LEU A 72 -11.49 -17.92 -57.59
N GLN A 73 -10.74 -18.31 -56.56
CA GLN A 73 -9.39 -18.87 -56.69
C GLN A 73 -9.39 -20.21 -57.44
N ILE A 74 -10.33 -21.10 -57.14
CA ILE A 74 -10.53 -22.36 -57.86
C ILE A 74 -10.78 -22.09 -59.35
N LYS A 75 -11.71 -21.19 -59.68
CA LYS A 75 -12.03 -20.81 -61.07
C LYS A 75 -10.82 -20.25 -61.82
N HIS A 76 -9.99 -19.43 -61.18
CA HIS A 76 -8.78 -18.91 -61.81
C HIS A 76 -7.69 -19.98 -62.02
N GLU A 77 -7.54 -20.97 -61.13
CA GLU A 77 -6.64 -22.11 -61.40
C GLU A 77 -7.21 -23.05 -62.48
N GLU A 78 -8.53 -23.17 -62.65
CA GLU A 78 -9.14 -23.87 -63.79
C GLU A 78 -8.90 -23.14 -65.12
N GLU A 79 -9.09 -21.82 -65.17
CA GLU A 79 -8.78 -20.99 -66.35
C GLU A 79 -7.30 -21.09 -66.72
N LYS A 80 -6.41 -21.03 -65.73
CA LYS A 80 -4.96 -21.20 -65.87
C LYS A 80 -4.54 -22.61 -66.31
N LYS A 81 -5.31 -23.65 -65.95
CA LYS A 81 -5.12 -25.01 -66.49
C LYS A 81 -5.54 -25.11 -67.96
N LYS A 82 -6.67 -24.51 -68.34
CA LYS A 82 -7.12 -24.47 -69.75
C LYS A 82 -6.09 -23.75 -70.64
N LEU A 83 -5.61 -22.58 -70.22
CA LEU A 83 -4.58 -21.83 -70.95
C LEU A 83 -3.26 -22.60 -71.09
N ARG A 84 -2.87 -23.44 -70.12
CA ARG A 84 -1.70 -24.35 -70.27
C ARG A 84 -1.93 -25.37 -71.37
N ILE A 85 -3.08 -26.04 -71.37
CA ILE A 85 -3.44 -27.04 -72.40
C ILE A 85 -3.50 -26.40 -73.79
N GLU A 86 -4.08 -25.19 -73.92
CA GLU A 86 -4.11 -24.43 -75.18
C GLU A 86 -2.70 -24.07 -75.68
N ILE A 87 -1.79 -23.69 -74.78
CA ILE A 87 -0.37 -23.42 -75.11
C ILE A 87 0.36 -24.72 -75.52
N GLU A 88 0.15 -25.82 -74.81
CA GLU A 88 0.74 -27.13 -75.12
C GLU A 88 0.25 -27.65 -76.49
N GLU A 89 -1.05 -27.54 -76.79
CA GLU A 89 -1.62 -27.80 -78.11
C GLU A 89 -1.01 -26.92 -79.21
N TRP A 90 -0.81 -25.63 -78.93
CA TRP A 90 -0.24 -24.69 -79.90
C TRP A 90 1.24 -25.00 -80.16
N GLN A 91 2.00 -25.38 -79.13
CA GLN A 91 3.38 -25.85 -79.27
C GLN A 91 3.47 -27.12 -80.12
N ILE A 92 2.59 -28.11 -79.90
CA ILE A 92 2.53 -29.33 -80.71
C ILE A 92 2.20 -29.02 -82.18
N LYS A 93 1.24 -28.13 -82.43
CA LYS A 93 0.89 -27.66 -83.79
C LYS A 93 2.05 -26.92 -84.46
N ASN A 94 2.77 -26.08 -83.70
CA ASN A 94 3.93 -25.34 -84.22
C ASN A 94 5.11 -26.26 -84.53
N GLN A 95 5.37 -27.29 -83.70
CA GLN A 95 6.39 -28.30 -83.99
C GLN A 95 6.04 -29.11 -85.25
N SER A 96 4.79 -29.57 -85.39
CA SER A 96 4.32 -30.27 -86.59
C SER A 96 4.47 -29.43 -87.86
N ASN A 97 4.19 -28.12 -87.80
CA ASN A 97 4.44 -27.19 -88.90
C ASN A 97 5.93 -27.03 -89.24
N PHE A 98 6.81 -27.03 -88.23
CA PHE A 98 8.26 -26.98 -88.43
C PHE A 98 8.80 -28.27 -89.06
N ASP A 99 8.34 -29.43 -88.62
CA ASP A 99 8.71 -30.74 -89.17
C ASP A 99 8.23 -30.87 -90.63
N LEU A 100 7.02 -30.40 -90.93
CA LEU A 100 6.49 -30.32 -92.29
C LEU A 100 7.31 -29.37 -93.19
N LYS A 101 7.75 -28.23 -92.66
CA LYS A 101 8.63 -27.30 -93.38
C LYS A 101 9.96 -27.96 -93.75
N GLN A 102 10.57 -28.74 -92.85
CA GLN A 102 11.78 -29.51 -93.18
C GLN A 102 11.53 -30.58 -94.26
N GLN A 103 10.40 -31.29 -94.21
CA GLN A 103 10.05 -32.26 -95.26
C GLN A 103 9.90 -31.59 -96.63
N ILE A 104 9.27 -30.42 -96.70
CA ILE A 104 9.13 -29.62 -97.92
C ILE A 104 10.51 -29.15 -98.42
N GLU A 105 11.39 -28.67 -97.55
CA GLU A 105 12.76 -28.25 -97.94
C GLU A 105 13.59 -29.41 -98.49
N VAL A 106 13.46 -30.62 -97.92
CA VAL A 106 14.10 -31.84 -98.45
C VAL A 106 13.55 -32.22 -99.83
N GLN A 107 12.22 -32.16 -100.02
CA GLN A 107 11.58 -32.44 -101.32
C GLN A 107 12.00 -31.44 -102.41
N TYR A 108 12.05 -30.14 -102.09
CA TYR A 108 12.52 -29.11 -103.03
C TYR A 108 13.98 -29.35 -103.43
N LYS A 109 14.85 -29.72 -102.48
CA LYS A 109 16.25 -30.02 -102.78
C LYS A 109 16.39 -31.22 -103.72
N GLN A 110 15.63 -32.28 -103.49
CA GLN A 110 15.61 -33.47 -104.37
C GLN A 110 15.13 -33.14 -105.80
N MET A 111 14.10 -32.30 -105.95
CA MET A 111 13.68 -31.83 -107.28
C MET A 111 14.76 -30.97 -107.96
N TYR A 112 15.44 -30.09 -107.22
CA TYR A 112 16.46 -29.22 -107.78
C TYR A 112 17.66 -30.00 -108.33
N GLU A 113 18.13 -31.01 -107.58
CA GLU A 113 19.20 -31.92 -107.99
C GLU A 113 18.84 -32.72 -109.26
N GLN A 114 17.57 -33.15 -109.39
CA GLN A 114 17.05 -33.77 -110.62
C GLN A 114 17.05 -32.81 -111.82
N PHE A 115 16.61 -31.56 -111.65
CA PHE A 115 16.58 -30.56 -112.72
C PHE A 115 17.98 -30.18 -113.22
N THR A 116 18.95 -29.99 -112.31
CA THR A 116 20.35 -29.71 -112.71
C THR A 116 20.97 -30.86 -113.52
N SER A 117 20.48 -32.08 -113.37
CA SER A 117 20.99 -33.27 -114.08
C SER A 117 20.53 -33.37 -115.54
N GLN A 118 19.57 -32.56 -116.00
CA GLN A 118 19.02 -32.64 -117.36
C GLN A 118 19.47 -31.51 -118.30
N THR A 119 20.13 -30.46 -117.80
CA THR A 119 20.32 -29.19 -118.54
C THR A 119 21.73 -29.04 -119.14
N GLN A 120 22.29 -30.10 -119.75
CA GLN A 120 23.64 -30.11 -120.36
C GLN A 120 23.73 -30.69 -121.79
N GLN A 121 22.70 -30.52 -122.62
CA GLN A 121 22.80 -30.72 -124.07
C GLN A 121 22.01 -29.66 -124.83
N GLN A 122 22.45 -29.34 -126.06
CA GLN A 122 21.91 -28.31 -126.98
C GLN A 122 22.26 -26.86 -126.56
N GLN A 123 22.59 -25.90 -127.46
CA GLN A 123 22.72 -25.90 -128.92
C GLN A 123 23.65 -24.74 -129.39
N GLN A 124 24.11 -24.74 -130.66
CA GLN A 124 24.86 -23.64 -131.32
C GLN A 124 24.46 -23.53 -132.81
N PRO A 125 24.37 -22.29 -133.34
CA PRO A 125 24.60 -22.04 -134.77
C PRO A 125 25.45 -20.77 -135.07
N GLN A 126 26.04 -20.70 -136.27
CA GLN A 126 26.68 -19.50 -136.85
C GLN A 126 26.35 -19.35 -138.36
N ILE A 127 26.74 -18.22 -138.96
CA ILE A 127 26.08 -17.61 -140.13
C ILE A 127 26.93 -17.67 -141.43
N ILE A 128 26.17 -17.62 -142.54
CA ILE A 128 26.47 -17.61 -143.99
C ILE A 128 27.25 -16.37 -144.47
N GLU A 129 27.98 -16.51 -145.59
CA GLU A 129 28.15 -15.42 -146.60
C GLU A 129 28.46 -15.99 -148.01
N GLU A 130 28.17 -15.23 -149.08
CA GLU A 130 28.28 -15.62 -150.52
C GLU A 130 29.00 -14.54 -151.35
N HIS A 131 29.52 -14.85 -152.57
CA HIS A 131 29.60 -13.89 -153.70
C HIS A 131 29.76 -14.55 -155.09
N LYS A 132 29.60 -13.76 -156.18
CA LYS A 132 29.30 -14.15 -157.58
C LYS A 132 30.47 -14.00 -158.57
N GLN A 133 30.41 -14.64 -159.76
CA GLN A 133 30.58 -14.01 -161.11
C GLN A 133 30.43 -14.98 -162.32
N GLU A 134 30.33 -14.41 -163.53
CA GLU A 134 30.03 -14.99 -164.88
C GLU A 134 30.50 -13.95 -165.97
N PRO A 135 30.32 -14.07 -167.32
CA PRO A 135 30.04 -15.19 -168.25
C PRO A 135 30.90 -15.18 -169.58
N GLN A 136 30.53 -16.00 -170.59
CA GLN A 136 30.46 -15.70 -172.07
C GLN A 136 31.07 -16.68 -173.12
N ASN A 137 30.45 -16.60 -174.32
CA ASN A 137 30.52 -17.35 -175.61
C ASN A 137 31.67 -16.89 -176.55
N SER A 138 31.79 -17.28 -177.85
CA SER A 138 31.67 -18.52 -178.67
C SER A 138 31.75 -18.14 -180.17
N ASP A 139 32.37 -18.89 -181.11
CA ASP A 139 32.13 -18.63 -182.57
C ASP A 139 32.50 -19.74 -183.59
N LEU A 140 32.12 -19.50 -184.86
CA LEU A 140 32.14 -20.33 -186.10
C LEU A 140 33.35 -20.01 -187.04
N LEU A 141 33.42 -20.34 -188.35
CA LEU A 141 33.29 -21.57 -189.20
C LEU A 141 33.36 -21.11 -190.69
N GLU A 142 33.99 -21.84 -191.64
CA GLU A 142 33.83 -21.77 -193.15
C GLU A 142 34.94 -22.60 -193.86
N LEU A 143 35.07 -22.82 -195.19
CA LEU A 143 34.47 -22.37 -196.48
C LEU A 143 34.52 -23.61 -197.47
N ILE A 144 34.32 -23.72 -198.81
CA ILE A 144 34.01 -22.98 -200.07
C ILE A 144 33.53 -24.09 -201.09
N GLU A 145 32.97 -23.96 -202.31
CA GLU A 145 32.65 -22.87 -203.26
C GLU A 145 31.36 -23.12 -204.11
N PRO A 146 31.22 -24.18 -204.97
CA PRO A 146 30.62 -23.95 -206.31
C PRO A 146 29.58 -25.03 -206.79
N LYS A 147 29.01 -25.04 -208.02
CA LYS A 147 29.19 -24.19 -209.23
C LYS A 147 27.91 -24.12 -210.10
N GLU A 148 27.79 -23.04 -210.87
CA GLU A 148 27.12 -22.86 -212.20
C GLU A 148 25.68 -23.33 -212.49
N GLU A 149 25.05 -24.23 -211.73
CA GLU A 149 23.56 -24.22 -211.59
C GLU A 149 23.10 -23.12 -210.62
N GLU A 150 24.06 -22.39 -210.07
CA GLU A 150 23.93 -21.51 -208.92
C GLU A 150 23.24 -20.17 -209.22
N ILE A 151 23.28 -19.68 -210.46
CA ILE A 151 22.76 -18.33 -210.79
C ILE A 151 21.23 -18.24 -210.67
N GLU A 152 20.50 -19.30 -211.04
CA GLU A 152 19.03 -19.33 -210.89
C GLU A 152 18.63 -19.73 -209.45
N ARG A 153 19.54 -20.37 -208.70
CA ARG A 153 19.43 -20.56 -207.24
C ARG A 153 19.60 -19.22 -206.51
N LEU A 154 20.58 -18.42 -206.92
CA LEU A 154 20.88 -17.08 -206.39
C LEU A 154 19.70 -16.11 -206.58
N ARG A 155 18.92 -16.21 -207.67
CA ARG A 155 17.67 -15.42 -207.81
C ARG A 155 16.60 -15.79 -206.78
N LYS A 156 16.42 -17.08 -206.50
CA LYS A 156 15.54 -17.54 -205.42
C LYS A 156 16.11 -17.21 -204.04
N GLN A 157 17.43 -17.16 -203.88
CA GLN A 157 18.08 -16.62 -202.69
C GLN A 157 17.87 -15.11 -202.57
N CYS A 158 17.91 -14.30 -203.63
CA CYS A 158 17.61 -12.87 -203.54
C CYS A 158 16.15 -12.61 -203.11
N ILE A 159 15.18 -13.40 -203.58
CA ILE A 159 13.80 -13.30 -203.08
C ILE A 159 13.74 -13.70 -201.60
N LYS A 160 14.37 -14.83 -201.22
CA LYS A 160 14.50 -15.22 -199.81
C LYS A 160 15.18 -14.17 -198.95
N VAL A 161 16.24 -13.52 -199.43
CA VAL A 161 16.99 -12.47 -198.71
C VAL A 161 16.16 -11.20 -198.60
N CYS A 162 15.30 -10.87 -199.56
CA CYS A 162 14.32 -9.79 -199.41
C CYS A 162 13.18 -10.15 -198.44
N GLU A 163 12.78 -11.42 -198.36
CA GLU A 163 11.80 -11.93 -197.38
C GLU A 163 12.42 -12.06 -195.97
N GLU A 164 13.69 -12.44 -195.88
CA GLU A 164 14.50 -12.47 -194.66
C GLU A 164 14.85 -11.04 -194.20
N MET A 165 15.16 -10.10 -195.10
CA MET A 165 15.29 -8.68 -194.73
C MET A 165 13.98 -8.10 -194.24
N ARG A 166 12.83 -8.44 -194.85
CA ARG A 166 11.53 -8.01 -194.33
C ARG A 166 11.26 -8.62 -192.97
N ARG A 167 11.47 -9.93 -192.80
CA ARG A 167 11.34 -10.61 -191.50
C ARG A 167 12.27 -10.02 -190.46
N LEU A 168 13.56 -9.87 -190.74
CA LEU A 168 14.54 -9.27 -189.83
C LEU A 168 14.22 -7.81 -189.50
N GLN A 169 13.46 -7.11 -190.35
CA GLN A 169 12.98 -5.76 -190.05
C GLN A 169 11.67 -5.76 -189.26
N GLU A 170 10.74 -6.68 -189.53
CA GLU A 170 9.58 -6.99 -188.69
C GLU A 170 10.04 -7.45 -187.28
N ASP A 171 10.98 -8.38 -187.20
CA ASP A 171 11.66 -8.86 -185.98
C ASP A 171 12.39 -7.72 -185.25
N ASN A 172 12.97 -6.74 -185.96
CA ASN A 172 13.67 -5.61 -185.35
C ASN A 172 12.71 -4.50 -184.86
N ASP A 173 11.58 -4.29 -185.54
CA ASP A 173 10.50 -3.42 -185.05
C ASP A 173 9.77 -4.07 -183.86
N ASP A 174 9.56 -5.39 -183.88
CA ASP A 174 9.08 -6.18 -182.74
C ASP A 174 10.09 -6.20 -181.58
N LEU A 175 11.40 -6.33 -181.84
CA LEU A 175 12.45 -6.22 -180.83
C LEU A 175 12.55 -4.80 -180.26
N SER A 176 12.35 -3.75 -181.07
CA SER A 176 12.28 -2.37 -180.58
C SER A 176 11.05 -2.18 -179.67
N THR A 177 9.92 -2.79 -180.02
CA THR A 177 8.68 -2.77 -179.23
C THR A 177 8.82 -3.57 -177.93
N ALA A 178 9.49 -4.73 -177.98
CA ALA A 178 9.84 -5.53 -176.81
C ALA A 178 10.82 -4.78 -175.90
N LEU A 179 11.85 -4.14 -176.47
CA LEU A 179 12.82 -3.34 -175.73
C LEU A 179 12.18 -2.11 -175.07
N ASP A 180 11.23 -1.44 -175.72
CA ASP A 180 10.53 -0.29 -175.11
C ASP A 180 9.50 -0.71 -174.06
N THR A 181 8.82 -1.85 -174.24
CA THR A 181 7.97 -2.41 -173.18
C THR A 181 8.78 -2.95 -171.99
N GLU A 182 9.98 -3.51 -172.22
CA GLU A 182 10.89 -3.91 -171.16
C GLU A 182 11.54 -2.72 -170.45
N LYS A 183 11.85 -1.62 -171.15
CA LYS A 183 12.22 -0.33 -170.51
C LYS A 183 11.10 0.17 -169.59
N GLN A 184 9.86 0.19 -170.07
CA GLN A 184 8.70 0.61 -169.28
C GLN A 184 8.48 -0.31 -168.07
N HIS A 185 8.68 -1.63 -168.23
CA HIS A 185 8.60 -2.59 -167.12
C HIS A 185 9.71 -2.36 -166.08
N ASN A 186 10.96 -2.17 -166.52
CA ASN A 186 12.08 -1.85 -165.64
C ASN A 186 11.89 -0.49 -164.94
N GLU A 187 11.33 0.50 -165.60
CA GLU A 187 11.02 1.79 -164.98
C GLU A 187 9.88 1.69 -163.94
N PHE A 188 8.84 0.90 -164.23
CA PHE A 188 7.79 0.57 -163.25
C PHE A 188 8.36 -0.18 -162.03
N LEU A 189 9.19 -1.21 -162.23
CA LEU A 189 9.87 -1.93 -161.15
C LEU A 189 10.75 -0.99 -160.33
N ARG A 190 11.51 -0.11 -160.98
CA ARG A 190 12.35 0.90 -160.32
C ARG A 190 11.52 1.87 -159.49
N GLN A 191 10.36 2.30 -159.98
CA GLN A 191 9.41 3.12 -159.22
C GLN A 191 8.84 2.36 -158.01
N GLN A 192 8.48 1.07 -158.15
CA GLN A 192 8.07 0.25 -157.01
C GLN A 192 9.18 0.10 -155.96
N PHE A 193 10.40 -0.23 -156.37
CA PHE A 193 11.52 -0.39 -155.43
C PHE A 193 11.86 0.93 -154.71
N GLU A 194 11.80 2.08 -155.39
CA GLU A 194 12.04 3.38 -154.74
C GLU A 194 10.87 3.74 -153.79
N GLN A 195 9.62 3.40 -154.11
CA GLN A 195 8.48 3.53 -153.19
C GLN A 195 8.62 2.64 -151.95
N GLN A 196 8.95 1.36 -152.12
CA GLN A 196 9.20 0.43 -151.00
C GLN A 196 10.37 0.90 -150.12
N LYS A 197 11.45 1.38 -150.74
CA LYS A 197 12.61 1.95 -150.04
C LYS A 197 12.24 3.19 -149.21
N VAL A 198 11.38 4.08 -149.73
CA VAL A 198 10.85 5.22 -148.96
C VAL A 198 9.96 4.74 -147.80
N GLN A 199 9.09 3.74 -148.03
CA GLN A 199 8.27 3.14 -146.97
C GLN A 199 9.13 2.53 -145.86
N PHE A 200 10.11 1.69 -146.20
CA PHE A 200 11.03 1.10 -145.22
C PHE A 200 11.90 2.16 -144.51
N GLN A 201 12.32 3.23 -145.18
CA GLN A 201 13.02 4.34 -144.52
C GLN A 201 12.13 5.05 -143.50
N GLN A 202 10.84 5.23 -143.80
CA GLN A 202 9.87 5.80 -142.86
C GLN A 202 9.59 4.85 -141.68
N GLU A 203 9.40 3.55 -141.93
CA GLU A 203 9.23 2.54 -140.87
C GLU A 203 10.47 2.44 -139.96
N ILE A 204 11.67 2.49 -140.53
CA ILE A 204 12.94 2.52 -139.77
C ILE A 204 13.02 3.77 -138.90
N SER A 205 12.65 4.95 -139.42
CA SER A 205 12.57 6.20 -138.66
C SER A 205 11.57 6.09 -137.49
N ASP A 206 10.37 5.57 -137.74
CA ASP A 206 9.34 5.40 -136.72
C ASP A 206 9.70 4.36 -135.66
N LEU A 207 10.41 3.29 -136.04
CA LEU A 207 10.96 2.30 -135.10
C LEU A 207 12.12 2.88 -134.29
N GLN A 208 13.01 3.66 -134.89
CA GLN A 208 14.07 4.38 -134.16
C GLN A 208 13.48 5.37 -133.14
N ASN A 209 12.42 6.11 -133.51
CA ASN A 209 11.70 7.00 -132.61
C ASN A 209 11.02 6.23 -131.46
N LYS A 210 10.38 5.08 -131.73
CA LYS A 210 9.81 4.20 -130.68
C LYS A 210 10.88 3.65 -129.73
N ILE A 211 12.00 3.16 -130.26
CA ILE A 211 13.14 2.67 -129.46
C ILE A 211 13.68 3.78 -128.56
N LYS A 212 13.89 4.99 -129.10
CA LYS A 212 14.35 6.16 -128.33
C LYS A 212 13.37 6.56 -127.23
N ASN A 213 12.07 6.52 -127.50
CA ASN A 213 11.05 6.81 -126.50
C ASN A 213 11.05 5.76 -125.38
N HIS A 214 11.08 4.46 -125.70
CA HIS A 214 11.17 3.40 -124.70
C HIS A 214 12.49 3.42 -123.90
N GLN A 215 13.59 3.87 -124.50
CA GLN A 215 14.85 4.12 -123.77
C GLN A 215 14.70 5.25 -122.75
N ASN A 216 14.06 6.36 -123.13
CA ASN A 216 13.77 7.48 -122.21
C ASN A 216 12.81 7.04 -121.08
N GLU A 217 11.75 6.30 -121.41
CA GLU A 217 10.83 5.72 -120.42
C GLU A 217 11.55 4.76 -119.46
N GLY A 218 12.43 3.91 -119.99
CA GLY A 218 13.27 3.01 -119.20
C GLY A 218 14.19 3.75 -118.22
N GLN A 219 14.83 4.84 -118.66
CA GLN A 219 15.64 5.70 -117.80
C GLN A 219 14.82 6.37 -116.69
N ILE A 220 13.65 6.94 -117.04
CA ILE A 220 12.74 7.56 -116.07
C ILE A 220 12.25 6.53 -115.04
N ASN A 221 11.90 5.32 -115.47
CA ASN A 221 11.46 4.25 -114.59
C ASN A 221 12.60 3.73 -113.69
N SER A 222 13.84 3.67 -114.19
CA SER A 222 15.02 3.34 -113.38
C SER A 222 15.26 4.39 -112.29
N GLN A 223 15.20 5.67 -112.64
CA GLN A 223 15.39 6.76 -111.67
C GLN A 223 14.31 6.74 -110.58
N GLN A 224 13.04 6.54 -110.96
CA GLN A 224 11.94 6.37 -109.99
C GLN A 224 12.10 5.14 -109.10
N LEU A 225 12.71 4.06 -109.61
CA LEU A 225 12.98 2.87 -108.81
C LEU A 225 14.12 3.11 -107.81
N GLU A 226 15.19 3.78 -108.22
CA GLU A 226 16.29 4.20 -107.34
C GLU A 226 15.81 5.13 -106.22
N ASP A 227 14.98 6.14 -106.56
CA ASP A 227 14.37 7.04 -105.57
C ASP A 227 13.47 6.28 -104.59
N ARG A 228 12.69 5.30 -105.06
CA ARG A 228 11.88 4.43 -104.18
C ARG A 228 12.74 3.55 -103.27
N ILE A 229 13.81 2.96 -103.79
CA ILE A 229 14.76 2.14 -103.00
C ILE A 229 15.47 2.99 -101.94
N LYS A 230 15.82 4.23 -102.26
CA LYS A 230 16.40 5.18 -101.30
C LYS A 230 15.39 5.54 -100.21
N ASN A 231 14.18 5.97 -100.59
CA ASN A 231 13.11 6.28 -99.63
C ASN A 231 12.76 5.08 -98.75
N GLN A 232 12.79 3.85 -99.28
CA GLN A 232 12.60 2.63 -98.49
C GLN A 232 13.71 2.45 -97.43
N LYS A 233 14.99 2.61 -97.79
CA LYS A 233 16.11 2.52 -96.84
C LYS A 233 16.03 3.59 -95.76
N ASP A 234 15.66 4.81 -96.13
CA ASP A 234 15.45 5.90 -95.18
C ASP A 234 14.29 5.59 -94.21
N LEU A 235 13.20 4.97 -94.68
CA LEU A 235 12.11 4.49 -93.83
C LEU A 235 12.51 3.31 -92.94
N GLU A 236 13.27 2.34 -93.45
CA GLU A 236 13.80 1.20 -92.67
C GLU A 236 14.73 1.68 -91.54
N SER A 237 15.58 2.69 -91.81
CA SER A 237 16.42 3.34 -90.81
C SER A 237 15.59 4.05 -89.73
N ASN A 238 14.56 4.80 -90.12
CA ASN A 238 13.64 5.45 -89.18
C ASN A 238 12.85 4.43 -88.33
N ILE A 239 12.42 3.32 -88.91
CA ILE A 239 11.76 2.22 -88.18
C ILE A 239 12.72 1.58 -87.17
N SER A 240 13.99 1.37 -87.54
CA SER A 240 15.03 0.86 -86.64
C SER A 240 15.24 1.80 -85.45
N GLU A 241 15.43 3.11 -85.69
CA GLU A 241 15.57 4.11 -84.64
C GLU A 241 14.36 4.18 -83.70
N LEU A 242 13.14 4.16 -84.25
CA LEU A 242 11.91 4.17 -83.45
C LEU A 242 11.78 2.89 -82.61
N THR A 243 12.18 1.74 -83.17
CA THR A 243 12.20 0.46 -82.46
C THR A 243 13.18 0.51 -81.27
N THR A 244 14.38 1.05 -81.44
CA THR A 244 15.33 1.24 -80.33
C THR A 244 14.78 2.18 -79.27
N LYS A 245 14.18 3.31 -79.66
CA LYS A 245 13.56 4.28 -78.74
C LYS A 245 12.41 3.67 -77.94
N ILE A 246 11.61 2.78 -78.54
CA ILE A 246 10.56 2.01 -77.84
C ILE A 246 11.16 1.12 -76.76
N HIS A 247 12.15 0.28 -77.10
CA HIS A 247 12.81 -0.61 -76.13
C HIS A 247 13.49 0.16 -74.98
N GLU A 248 14.06 1.34 -75.27
CA GLU A 248 14.56 2.26 -74.24
C GLU A 248 13.45 2.76 -73.31
N PHE A 249 12.29 3.17 -73.84
CA PHE A 249 11.17 3.65 -73.03
C PHE A 249 10.53 2.53 -72.21
N GLU A 250 10.39 1.33 -72.75
CA GLU A 250 9.93 0.14 -72.01
C GLU A 250 10.89 -0.21 -70.86
N SER A 251 12.19 -0.15 -71.11
CA SER A 251 13.23 -0.37 -70.08
C SER A 251 13.14 0.68 -68.96
N LYS A 252 12.96 1.96 -69.32
CA LYS A 252 12.79 3.07 -68.36
C LYS A 252 11.47 2.93 -67.57
N LEU A 253 10.38 2.54 -68.24
CA LEU A 253 9.07 2.28 -67.62
C LEU A 253 9.16 1.14 -66.58
N LEU A 254 9.85 0.04 -66.92
CA LEU A 254 10.06 -1.08 -66.02
C LEU A 254 10.88 -0.69 -64.79
N GLN A 255 11.94 0.11 -64.97
CA GLN A 255 12.73 0.64 -63.85
C GLN A 255 11.90 1.56 -62.93
N GLU A 256 11.09 2.48 -63.47
CA GLU A 256 10.22 3.32 -62.66
C GLU A 256 9.12 2.51 -61.96
N LYS A 257 8.56 1.50 -62.61
CA LYS A 257 7.61 0.58 -61.96
C LYS A 257 8.24 -0.13 -60.75
N ILE A 258 9.46 -0.65 -60.87
CA ILE A 258 10.20 -1.27 -59.76
C ILE A 258 10.46 -0.25 -58.62
N LYS A 259 10.80 1.00 -58.95
CA LYS A 259 10.97 2.08 -57.94
C LYS A 259 9.66 2.41 -57.23
N VAL A 260 8.53 2.45 -57.95
CA VAL A 260 7.19 2.67 -57.38
C VAL A 260 6.79 1.49 -56.48
N ASP A 261 6.96 0.25 -56.93
CA ASP A 261 6.66 -0.95 -56.14
C ASP A 261 7.52 -1.04 -54.87
N SER A 262 8.78 -0.60 -54.92
CA SER A 262 9.64 -0.47 -53.73
C SER A 262 9.12 0.59 -52.77
N LYS A 263 8.89 1.82 -53.25
CA LYS A 263 8.38 2.93 -52.43
C LYS A 263 7.04 2.59 -51.78
N ASN A 264 6.16 1.87 -52.48
CA ASN A 264 4.88 1.44 -51.94
C ASN A 264 5.05 0.44 -50.77
N LYS A 265 6.01 -0.49 -50.86
CA LYS A 265 6.37 -1.38 -49.74
C LYS A 265 6.98 -0.62 -48.57
N ASP A 266 7.82 0.39 -48.84
CA ASP A 266 8.36 1.27 -47.80
C ASP A 266 7.27 2.08 -47.10
N CYS A 267 6.27 2.59 -47.85
CA CYS A 267 5.09 3.26 -47.28
C CYS A 267 4.29 2.33 -46.36
N ILE A 268 3.95 1.11 -46.81
CA ILE A 268 3.21 0.12 -46.00
C ILE A 268 3.96 -0.18 -44.70
N ARG A 269 5.29 -0.42 -44.77
CA ARG A 269 6.12 -0.66 -43.57
C ARG A 269 6.10 0.54 -42.60
N LEU A 270 6.09 1.76 -43.13
CA LEU A 270 6.01 2.98 -42.31
C LEU A 270 4.61 3.17 -41.70
N GLU A 271 3.54 2.81 -42.41
CA GLU A 271 2.18 2.81 -41.86
C GLU A 271 2.02 1.80 -40.72
N ASP A 272 2.56 0.59 -40.88
CA ASP A 272 2.60 -0.44 -39.82
C ASP A 272 3.37 0.07 -38.58
N GLN A 273 4.56 0.64 -38.76
CA GLN A 273 5.35 1.24 -37.68
C GLN A 273 4.62 2.39 -36.98
N ILE A 274 3.94 3.26 -37.74
CA ILE A 274 3.12 4.35 -37.20
C ILE A 274 1.94 3.78 -36.38
N ASN A 275 1.33 2.67 -36.81
CA ASN A 275 0.24 2.04 -36.08
C ASN A 275 0.73 1.32 -34.81
N GLU A 276 1.90 0.68 -34.84
CA GLU A 276 2.54 0.14 -33.64
C GLU A 276 2.84 1.24 -32.61
N LEU A 277 3.45 2.36 -33.03
CA LEU A 277 3.75 3.49 -32.16
C LEU A 277 2.48 4.12 -31.56
N LYS A 278 1.38 4.23 -32.32
CA LYS A 278 0.08 4.66 -31.76
C LYS A 278 -0.39 3.72 -30.64
N ASN A 279 -0.33 2.41 -30.87
CA ASN A 279 -0.74 1.41 -29.88
C ASN A 279 0.13 1.48 -28.60
N GLN A 280 1.45 1.69 -28.75
CA GLN A 280 2.36 1.91 -27.62
C GLN A 280 2.02 3.20 -26.85
N ILE A 281 1.71 4.30 -27.54
CA ILE A 281 1.29 5.57 -26.94
C ILE A 281 -0.04 5.42 -26.18
N GLU A 282 -1.01 4.69 -26.72
CA GLU A 282 -2.27 4.40 -26.05
C GLU A 282 -2.07 3.55 -24.79
N GLN A 283 -1.24 2.50 -24.86
CA GLN A 283 -0.89 1.68 -23.70
C GLN A 283 -0.22 2.50 -22.59
N MET A 284 0.77 3.35 -22.93
CA MET A 284 1.41 4.26 -21.97
C MET A 284 0.42 5.26 -21.37
N SER A 285 -0.48 5.83 -22.18
CA SER A 285 -1.51 6.77 -21.72
C SER A 285 -2.47 6.10 -20.72
N ASN A 286 -2.87 4.86 -20.99
CA ASN A 286 -3.71 4.06 -20.08
C ASN A 286 -2.97 3.70 -18.78
N GLN A 287 -1.68 3.37 -18.84
CA GLN A 287 -0.86 3.17 -17.63
C GLN A 287 -0.74 4.44 -16.77
N ILE A 288 -0.51 5.61 -17.40
CA ILE A 288 -0.47 6.91 -16.72
C ILE A 288 -1.81 7.22 -16.04
N ASN A 289 -2.94 6.98 -16.72
CA ASN A 289 -4.27 7.16 -16.13
C ASN A 289 -4.50 6.24 -14.91
N ILE A 290 -4.10 4.96 -15.00
CA ILE A 290 -4.18 4.01 -13.86
C ILE A 290 -3.30 4.48 -12.68
N GLN A 291 -2.09 4.98 -12.95
CA GLN A 291 -1.21 5.53 -11.90
C GLN A 291 -1.79 6.79 -11.27
N LYS A 292 -2.38 7.70 -12.06
CA LYS A 292 -3.04 8.93 -11.59
C LYS A 292 -4.21 8.62 -10.65
N SER A 293 -5.07 7.66 -11.01
CA SER A 293 -6.18 7.23 -10.14
C SER A 293 -5.68 6.56 -8.86
N LYS A 294 -4.61 5.74 -8.91
CA LYS A 294 -3.97 5.19 -7.71
C LYS A 294 -3.42 6.28 -6.80
N LEU A 295 -2.80 7.33 -7.36
CA LEU A 295 -2.29 8.47 -6.61
C LEU A 295 -3.43 9.24 -5.94
N GLN A 296 -4.55 9.50 -6.63
CA GLN A 296 -5.72 10.15 -6.04
C GLN A 296 -6.34 9.35 -4.88
N LEU A 297 -6.36 8.01 -4.97
CA LEU A 297 -6.81 7.15 -3.88
C LEU A 297 -5.86 7.21 -2.67
N LEU A 298 -4.54 7.23 -2.89
CA LEU A 298 -3.54 7.37 -1.83
C LEU A 298 -3.58 8.76 -1.17
N GLU A 299 -3.74 9.82 -1.97
CA GLU A 299 -3.91 11.21 -1.50
C GLU A 299 -5.17 11.33 -0.61
N SER A 300 -6.28 10.73 -1.05
CA SER A 300 -7.54 10.67 -0.30
C SER A 300 -7.40 9.87 1.01
N LYS A 301 -6.69 8.73 0.98
CA LYS A 301 -6.40 7.96 2.19
C LYS A 301 -5.54 8.77 3.16
N ARG A 302 -4.43 9.37 2.69
CA ARG A 302 -3.53 10.20 3.50
C ARG A 302 -4.28 11.34 4.19
N GLN A 303 -5.28 11.93 3.53
CA GLN A 303 -6.10 12.99 4.14
C GLN A 303 -7.06 12.44 5.22
N LYS A 304 -7.65 11.24 5.05
CA LYS A 304 -8.41 10.57 6.10
C LYS A 304 -7.51 10.21 7.30
N ASP A 305 -6.38 9.56 7.05
CA ASP A 305 -5.41 9.18 8.07
C ASP A 305 -4.94 10.43 8.88
N LYS A 306 -4.75 11.58 8.21
CA LYS A 306 -4.41 12.87 8.85
C LYS A 306 -5.53 13.42 9.74
N VAL A 307 -6.81 13.26 9.36
CA VAL A 307 -7.94 13.65 10.21
C VAL A 307 -7.98 12.77 11.47
N THR A 308 -7.91 11.45 11.31
CA THR A 308 -7.90 10.52 12.45
C THR A 308 -6.70 10.72 13.39
N ILE A 309 -5.52 11.07 12.87
CA ILE A 309 -4.37 11.45 13.72
C ILE A 309 -4.65 12.72 14.54
N ASN A 310 -5.38 13.70 13.99
CA ASN A 310 -5.74 14.91 14.74
C ASN A 310 -6.84 14.63 15.77
N GLU A 311 -7.84 13.80 15.44
CA GLU A 311 -8.87 13.34 16.38
C GLU A 311 -8.24 12.61 17.57
N LEU A 312 -7.31 11.68 17.32
CA LEU A 312 -6.57 10.96 18.35
C LEU A 312 -5.72 11.89 19.22
N LYS A 313 -5.04 12.89 18.64
CA LYS A 313 -4.30 13.91 19.41
C LYS A 313 -5.20 14.73 20.32
N ASN A 314 -6.35 15.18 19.83
CA ASN A 314 -7.32 15.92 20.62
C ASN A 314 -7.88 15.06 21.77
N ASN A 315 -8.18 13.79 21.50
CA ASN A 315 -8.63 12.84 22.53
C ASN A 315 -7.56 12.60 23.61
N ILE A 316 -6.28 12.48 23.23
CA ILE A 316 -5.17 12.35 24.18
C ILE A 316 -5.05 13.62 25.04
N ALA A 317 -5.11 14.81 24.45
CA ALA A 317 -5.05 16.07 25.20
C ALA A 317 -6.21 16.22 26.19
N ASN A 318 -7.44 15.86 25.77
CA ASN A 318 -8.62 15.85 26.64
C ASN A 318 -8.46 14.83 27.80
N GLN A 319 -7.92 13.63 27.52
CA GLN A 319 -7.64 12.63 28.55
C GLN A 319 -6.55 13.08 29.53
N GLN A 320 -5.49 13.74 29.05
CA GLN A 320 -4.45 14.32 29.90
C GLN A 320 -5.02 15.38 30.84
N SER A 321 -5.81 16.33 30.32
CA SER A 321 -6.45 17.37 31.15
C SER A 321 -7.43 16.78 32.18
N ASN A 322 -8.18 15.72 31.82
CA ASN A 322 -9.02 14.99 32.78
C ASN A 322 -8.20 14.29 33.87
N ILE A 323 -7.05 13.70 33.54
CA ILE A 323 -6.13 13.08 34.51
C ILE A 323 -5.56 14.15 35.46
N GLU A 324 -5.13 15.30 34.95
CA GLU A 324 -4.66 16.43 35.77
C GLU A 324 -5.74 16.94 36.73
N LEU A 325 -6.98 17.06 36.26
CA LEU A 325 -8.13 17.46 37.09
C LEU A 325 -8.38 16.45 38.22
N ILE A 326 -8.37 15.16 37.91
CA ILE A 326 -8.59 14.07 38.89
C ILE A 326 -7.42 14.01 39.90
N GLN A 327 -6.18 14.19 39.45
CA GLN A 327 -5.01 14.28 40.35
C GLN A 327 -5.10 15.48 41.28
N PHE A 328 -5.57 16.64 40.80
CA PHE A 328 -5.80 17.82 41.64
C PHE A 328 -6.92 17.59 42.67
N GLN A 329 -8.03 16.95 42.26
CA GLN A 329 -9.12 16.57 43.16
C GLN A 329 -8.63 15.63 44.28
N TYR A 330 -7.98 14.51 43.95
CA TYR A 330 -7.47 13.59 44.96
C TYR A 330 -6.39 14.21 45.85
N LYS A 331 -5.53 15.10 45.32
CA LYS A 331 -4.54 15.82 46.14
C LYS A 331 -5.22 16.69 47.21
N ASN A 332 -6.29 17.38 46.85
CA ASN A 332 -7.06 18.21 47.79
C ASN A 332 -7.86 17.36 48.79
N GLU A 333 -8.40 16.21 48.37
CA GLU A 333 -9.07 15.25 49.25
C GLU A 333 -8.10 14.65 50.28
N ILE A 334 -6.92 14.21 49.85
CA ILE A 334 -5.84 13.73 50.73
C ILE A 334 -5.41 14.82 51.72
N GLN A 335 -5.30 16.08 51.27
CA GLN A 335 -4.98 17.20 52.16
C GLN A 335 -6.09 17.44 53.21
N SER A 336 -7.37 17.36 52.81
CA SER A 336 -8.51 17.44 53.73
C SER A 336 -8.52 16.31 54.76
N LEU A 337 -8.31 15.06 54.32
CA LEU A 337 -8.23 13.90 55.20
C LEU A 337 -7.05 13.99 56.18
N ASN A 338 -5.88 14.47 55.74
CA ASN A 338 -4.72 14.68 56.61
C ASN A 338 -4.99 15.74 57.70
N LEU A 339 -5.74 16.81 57.38
CA LEU A 339 -6.18 17.79 58.37
C LEU A 339 -7.16 17.16 59.38
N GLN A 340 -8.13 16.36 58.92
CA GLN A 340 -9.06 15.64 59.81
C GLN A 340 -8.33 14.64 60.71
N ILE A 341 -7.36 13.88 60.20
CA ILE A 341 -6.50 12.98 60.98
C ILE A 341 -5.74 13.76 62.06
N SER A 342 -5.18 14.92 61.71
CA SER A 342 -4.48 15.80 62.66
C SER A 342 -5.41 16.31 63.77
N GLU A 343 -6.66 16.70 63.43
CA GLU A 343 -7.67 17.04 64.43
C GLU A 343 -8.04 15.86 65.33
N PHE A 344 -8.20 14.65 64.78
CA PHE A 344 -8.52 13.46 65.58
C PHE A 344 -7.37 13.06 66.50
N GLN A 345 -6.11 13.21 66.08
CA GLN A 345 -4.94 13.03 66.94
C GLN A 345 -4.92 14.04 68.10
N LEU A 346 -5.20 15.32 67.83
CA LEU A 346 -5.32 16.33 68.89
C LEU A 346 -6.46 16.02 69.88
N LYS A 347 -7.62 15.58 69.38
CA LYS A 347 -8.76 15.15 70.21
C LYS A 347 -8.44 13.89 71.03
N SER A 348 -7.68 12.95 70.47
CA SER A 348 -7.21 11.74 71.16
C SER A 348 -6.24 12.08 72.30
N ASN A 349 -5.25 12.94 72.03
CA ASN A 349 -4.29 13.41 73.04
C ASN A 349 -4.99 14.14 74.19
N LEU A 350 -5.99 14.97 73.87
CA LEU A 350 -6.83 15.64 74.87
C LEU A 350 -7.64 14.65 75.71
N TYR A 351 -8.24 13.63 75.09
CA TYR A 351 -8.97 12.57 75.80
C TYR A 351 -8.06 11.78 76.74
N GLU A 352 -6.83 11.47 76.32
CA GLU A 352 -5.86 10.75 77.14
C GLU A 352 -5.34 11.59 78.32
N GLN A 353 -5.13 12.90 78.13
CA GLN A 353 -4.91 13.84 79.24
C GLN A 353 -6.09 13.89 80.21
N LEU A 354 -7.32 13.94 79.70
CA LEU A 354 -8.54 13.98 80.50
C LEU A 354 -8.72 12.68 81.31
N LYS A 355 -8.35 11.54 80.71
CA LYS A 355 -8.32 10.23 81.38
C LYS A 355 -7.29 10.21 82.52
N VAL A 356 -6.07 10.70 82.30
CA VAL A 356 -5.06 10.80 83.36
C VAL A 356 -5.53 11.69 84.52
N GLN A 357 -6.22 12.81 84.23
CA GLN A 357 -6.85 13.64 85.26
C GLN A 357 -7.98 12.90 86.00
N TYR A 358 -8.82 12.15 85.29
CA TYR A 358 -9.86 11.32 85.89
C TYR A 358 -9.29 10.23 86.79
N ASP A 359 -8.27 9.49 86.34
CA ASP A 359 -7.58 8.45 87.12
C ASP A 359 -6.91 9.04 88.37
N GLN A 360 -6.33 10.24 88.27
CA GLN A 360 -5.79 10.99 89.43
C GLN A 360 -6.89 11.39 90.42
N LEU A 361 -8.04 11.89 89.96
CA LEU A 361 -9.18 12.24 90.82
C LEU A 361 -9.81 11.01 91.47
N GLN A 362 -9.89 9.88 90.76
CA GLN A 362 -10.38 8.62 91.29
C GLN A 362 -9.46 8.08 92.41
N ASN A 363 -8.13 8.16 92.22
CA ASN A 363 -7.16 7.80 93.26
C ASN A 363 -7.26 8.72 94.49
N GLN A 364 -7.35 10.04 94.30
CA GLN A 364 -7.56 10.99 95.42
C GLN A 364 -8.87 10.73 96.18
N LEU A 365 -9.94 10.32 95.48
CA LEU A 365 -11.21 9.95 96.09
C LEU A 365 -11.09 8.63 96.87
N MET A 366 -10.32 7.66 96.36
CA MET A 366 -10.02 6.42 97.08
C MET A 366 -9.19 6.67 98.34
N ASP A 367 -8.14 7.49 98.27
CA ASP A 367 -7.33 7.90 99.43
C ASP A 367 -8.19 8.59 100.50
N LYS A 368 -9.12 9.47 100.09
CA LYS A 368 -10.07 10.11 101.01
C LYS A 368 -11.06 9.11 101.59
N ASN A 369 -11.56 8.13 100.83
CA ASN A 369 -12.41 7.06 101.36
C ASN A 369 -11.67 6.19 102.38
N VAL A 370 -10.42 5.80 102.11
CA VAL A 370 -9.56 5.09 103.08
C VAL A 370 -9.33 5.95 104.32
N LYS A 371 -9.12 7.27 104.17
CA LYS A 371 -8.95 8.15 105.32
C LYS A 371 -10.24 8.33 106.13
N ILE A 372 -11.41 8.34 105.48
CA ILE A 372 -12.72 8.34 106.14
C ILE A 372 -12.93 7.02 106.89
N GLN A 373 -12.57 5.87 106.31
CA GLN A 373 -12.63 4.57 107.00
C GLN A 373 -11.71 4.52 108.23
N GLN A 374 -10.48 5.05 108.13
CA GLN A 374 -9.58 5.20 109.28
C GLN A 374 -10.20 6.07 110.39
N LEU A 375 -10.83 7.19 110.02
CA LEU A 375 -11.50 8.08 110.97
C LEU A 375 -12.71 7.40 111.62
N PHE A 376 -13.51 6.62 110.88
CA PHE A 376 -14.58 5.81 111.46
C PHE A 376 -14.06 4.75 112.44
N HIS A 377 -12.93 4.10 112.14
CA HIS A 377 -12.30 3.16 113.08
C HIS A 377 -11.83 3.88 114.36
N GLN A 378 -11.17 5.03 114.21
CA GLN A 378 -10.75 5.87 115.35
C GLN A 378 -11.94 6.38 116.19
N ILE A 379 -13.08 6.69 115.57
CA ILE A 379 -14.32 7.03 116.27
C ILE A 379 -14.84 5.82 117.05
N SER A 380 -14.93 4.64 116.42
CA SER A 380 -15.35 3.38 117.08
C SER A 380 -14.44 2.99 118.25
N ASP A 381 -13.12 3.16 118.11
CA ASP A 381 -12.15 2.92 119.18
C ASP A 381 -12.35 3.90 120.36
N LEU A 382 -12.63 5.18 120.07
CA LEU A 382 -12.93 6.19 121.08
C LEU A 382 -14.30 5.96 121.73
N GLU A 383 -15.31 5.53 120.98
CA GLU A 383 -16.63 5.14 121.51
C GLU A 383 -16.51 3.94 122.46
N GLN A 384 -15.73 2.92 122.09
CA GLN A 384 -15.42 1.79 123.00
C GLN A 384 -14.63 2.23 124.24
N GLN A 385 -13.66 3.15 124.10
CA GLN A 385 -12.94 3.71 125.26
C GLN A 385 -13.88 4.51 126.17
N ILE A 386 -14.81 5.29 125.62
CA ILE A 386 -15.84 6.00 126.38
C ILE A 386 -16.76 5.00 127.09
N GLU A 387 -17.21 3.92 126.43
CA GLU A 387 -18.04 2.90 127.06
C GLU A 387 -17.30 2.13 128.18
N GLN A 388 -16.02 1.81 127.97
CA GLN A 388 -15.17 1.20 129.00
C GLN A 388 -14.94 2.15 130.19
N ASN A 389 -14.71 3.44 129.94
CA ASN A 389 -14.57 4.45 130.99
C ASN A 389 -15.89 4.66 131.75
N ASN A 390 -17.04 4.64 131.07
CA ASN A 390 -18.36 4.72 131.69
C ASN A 390 -18.63 3.48 132.57
N LYS A 391 -18.29 2.28 132.13
CA LYS A 391 -18.37 1.05 132.95
C LYS A 391 -17.42 1.10 134.14
N GLN A 392 -16.21 1.63 133.99
CA GLN A 392 -15.32 1.90 135.13
C GLN A 392 -15.88 2.96 136.08
N PHE A 393 -16.60 3.96 135.58
CA PHE A 393 -17.26 4.98 136.41
C PHE A 393 -18.40 4.37 137.22
N GLN A 394 -19.32 3.64 136.58
CA GLN A 394 -20.40 2.89 137.24
C GLN A 394 -19.85 1.92 138.29
N ASN A 395 -18.85 1.11 137.95
CA ASN A 395 -18.24 0.19 138.92
C ASN A 395 -17.61 0.92 140.14
N ARG A 396 -17.08 2.15 139.95
CA ARG A 396 -16.56 2.97 141.07
C ARG A 396 -17.69 3.57 141.90
N GLU A 397 -18.75 4.02 141.26
CA GLU A 397 -19.96 4.58 141.88
C GLU A 397 -20.67 3.52 142.74
N GLU A 398 -20.89 2.31 142.20
CA GLU A 398 -21.38 1.15 142.96
C GLU A 398 -20.47 0.79 144.14
N ASN A 399 -19.15 0.74 143.93
CA ASN A 399 -18.18 0.51 145.01
C ASN A 399 -18.18 1.62 146.07
N GLN A 400 -18.58 2.84 145.72
CA GLN A 400 -18.68 3.95 146.64
C GLN A 400 -19.98 3.89 147.44
N VAL A 401 -21.12 3.63 146.78
CA VAL A 401 -22.41 3.35 147.42
C VAL A 401 -22.30 2.16 148.38
N GLN A 402 -21.56 1.10 148.02
CA GLN A 402 -21.33 -0.04 148.92
C GLN A 402 -20.53 0.35 150.17
N LYS A 403 -19.48 1.18 150.03
CA LYS A 403 -18.71 1.73 151.17
C LYS A 403 -19.49 2.72 152.01
N GLU A 404 -20.44 3.43 151.42
CA GLU A 404 -21.36 4.31 152.14
C GLU A 404 -22.38 3.49 152.94
N ASN A 405 -22.93 2.41 152.38
CA ASN A 405 -23.70 1.42 153.14
C ASN A 405 -22.88 0.76 154.28
N GLU A 406 -21.62 0.39 154.07
CA GLU A 406 -20.74 -0.13 155.13
C GLU A 406 -20.54 0.89 156.26
N ARG A 407 -20.33 2.16 155.91
CA ARG A 407 -20.24 3.26 156.87
C ARG A 407 -21.54 3.51 157.62
N GLU A 408 -22.68 3.44 156.95
CA GLU A 408 -23.99 3.65 157.57
C GLU A 408 -24.32 2.50 158.54
N ASN A 409 -24.05 1.25 158.18
CA ASN A 409 -24.13 0.11 159.10
C ASN A 409 -23.19 0.28 160.31
N LEU A 410 -21.97 0.79 160.11
CA LEU A 410 -21.04 1.10 161.20
C LEU A 410 -21.56 2.24 162.10
N ILE A 411 -22.17 3.28 161.53
CA ILE A 411 -22.81 4.38 162.26
C ILE A 411 -24.01 3.87 163.08
N GLN A 412 -24.84 3.00 162.52
CA GLN A 412 -25.94 2.35 163.25
C GLN A 412 -25.41 1.51 164.43
N HIS A 413 -24.37 0.69 164.20
CA HIS A 413 -23.75 -0.11 165.27
C HIS A 413 -23.14 0.77 166.39
N LEU A 414 -22.43 1.84 166.03
CA LEU A 414 -21.88 2.81 166.98
C LEU A 414 -22.97 3.58 167.74
N THR A 415 -24.09 3.88 167.09
CA THR A 415 -25.26 4.53 167.72
C THR A 415 -25.92 3.60 168.74
N LEU A 416 -26.12 2.33 168.40
CA LEU A 416 -26.63 1.31 169.33
C LEU A 416 -25.71 1.15 170.55
N LYS A 417 -24.39 1.12 170.32
CA LYS A 417 -23.37 1.02 171.37
C LYS A 417 -23.32 2.26 172.26
N ARG A 418 -23.55 3.45 171.71
CA ARG A 418 -23.67 4.72 172.43
C ARG A 418 -24.92 4.75 173.31
N GLU A 419 -26.06 4.24 172.83
CA GLU A 419 -27.30 4.22 173.60
C GLU A 419 -27.25 3.21 174.75
N ASN A 420 -26.61 2.05 174.56
CA ASN A 420 -26.31 1.14 175.67
C ASN A 420 -25.46 1.80 176.76
N ALA A 421 -24.41 2.52 176.39
CA ALA A 421 -23.58 3.27 177.34
C ALA A 421 -24.35 4.42 178.03
N ARG A 422 -25.32 5.03 177.34
CA ARG A 422 -26.24 6.02 177.93
C ARG A 422 -27.12 5.39 179.01
N VAL A 423 -27.67 4.20 178.77
CA VAL A 423 -28.46 3.44 179.75
C VAL A 423 -27.61 3.05 180.97
N GLU A 424 -26.34 2.66 180.80
CA GLU A 424 -25.42 2.42 181.92
C GLU A 424 -25.17 3.69 182.75
N ILE A 425 -25.00 4.86 182.11
CA ILE A 425 -24.84 6.16 182.79
C ILE A 425 -26.13 6.53 183.55
N GLU A 426 -27.30 6.26 183.00
CA GLU A 426 -28.59 6.53 183.64
C GLU A 426 -28.79 5.66 184.90
N GLN A 427 -28.47 4.37 184.83
CA GLN A 427 -28.44 3.46 185.99
C GLN A 427 -27.40 3.84 187.06
N LEU A 428 -26.28 4.45 186.67
CA LEU A 428 -25.28 4.99 187.60
C LEU A 428 -25.77 6.27 188.28
N ASN A 429 -26.47 7.15 187.55
CA ASN A 429 -27.09 8.35 188.13
C ASN A 429 -28.15 8.01 189.17
N ASP A 430 -29.01 7.01 188.94
CA ASP A 430 -30.00 6.56 189.93
C ASP A 430 -29.34 6.01 191.21
N LYS A 431 -28.21 5.30 191.09
CA LYS A 431 -27.41 4.88 192.25
C LYS A 431 -26.83 6.07 193.02
N ILE A 432 -26.32 7.09 192.33
CA ILE A 432 -25.81 8.32 192.95
C ILE A 432 -26.94 9.06 193.68
N LEU A 433 -28.13 9.17 193.07
CA LEU A 433 -29.28 9.85 193.65
C LEU A 433 -29.81 9.15 194.93
N CYS A 434 -29.76 7.82 194.97
CA CYS A 434 -30.05 7.04 196.17
C CYS A 434 -29.00 7.24 197.28
N LEU A 435 -27.71 7.31 196.93
CA LEU A 435 -26.64 7.54 197.90
C LEU A 435 -26.68 8.95 198.50
N MET A 436 -26.99 9.99 197.71
CA MET A 436 -27.14 11.36 198.21
C MET A 436 -28.22 11.45 199.30
N LYS A 437 -29.40 10.84 199.07
CA LYS A 437 -30.51 10.81 200.05
C LYS A 437 -30.13 10.11 201.36
N LEU A 438 -29.21 9.14 201.32
CA LEU A 438 -28.70 8.48 202.53
C LEU A 438 -27.76 9.41 203.32
N VAL A 439 -26.86 10.10 202.63
CA VAL A 439 -25.86 11.02 203.22
C VAL A 439 -26.53 12.20 203.95
N ASP A 440 -27.59 12.78 203.41
CA ASP A 440 -28.27 13.92 204.03
C ASP A 440 -28.97 13.57 205.35
N SER A 441 -29.47 12.33 205.51
CA SER A 441 -30.10 11.88 206.77
C SER A 441 -29.10 11.71 207.93
N ILE A 442 -27.84 11.41 207.62
CA ILE A 442 -26.81 11.05 208.61
C ILE A 442 -26.14 12.31 209.22
N LYS A 443 -26.26 13.47 208.57
CA LYS A 443 -25.34 14.60 208.81
C LYS A 443 -25.78 15.61 209.88
N HIS A 444 -26.98 15.50 210.47
CA HIS A 444 -27.56 16.59 211.27
C HIS A 444 -27.60 16.45 212.80
N LYS A 445 -27.05 15.36 213.37
CA LYS A 445 -26.71 15.16 214.81
C LYS A 445 -25.73 13.97 214.92
N ALA A 446 -24.55 13.98 215.52
CA ALA A 446 -23.57 14.99 215.97
C ALA A 446 -22.25 14.19 216.29
N LYS A 447 -21.03 14.70 216.52
CA LYS A 447 -20.41 16.04 216.65
C LYS A 447 -18.87 15.89 216.44
N ALA A 448 -18.08 16.96 216.59
CA ALA A 448 -16.58 16.99 216.58
C ALA A 448 -15.96 16.82 215.15
N SER A 449 -15.05 17.69 214.67
CA SER A 449 -13.62 17.91 215.03
C SER A 449 -12.67 16.90 214.35
N GLN A 450 -11.60 17.24 213.61
CA GLN A 450 -11.16 18.47 212.91
C GLN A 450 -9.94 18.09 212.00
N ASN A 451 -9.63 18.88 210.96
CA ASN A 451 -8.31 19.05 210.29
C ASN A 451 -7.61 17.92 209.46
N ASN A 452 -7.35 18.26 208.17
CA ASN A 452 -6.04 18.28 207.45
C ASN A 452 -5.46 17.10 206.58
N ASP A 453 -5.05 17.50 205.34
CA ASP A 453 -3.80 17.18 204.56
C ASP A 453 -3.52 15.76 203.94
N ILE A 454 -2.82 15.53 202.79
CA ILE A 454 -2.55 16.28 201.50
C ILE A 454 -1.87 15.37 200.39
N GLN A 455 -2.20 15.53 199.06
CA GLN A 455 -1.49 15.13 197.78
C GLN A 455 -1.13 13.61 197.48
N GLN A 456 -0.82 13.05 196.26
CA GLN A 456 -0.05 13.45 195.03
C GLN A 456 -0.35 12.67 193.67
N ILE A 457 0.00 13.29 192.49
CA ILE A 457 0.58 12.86 191.13
C ILE A 457 0.38 11.42 190.53
N ILE A 458 0.14 11.06 189.22
CA ILE A 458 -0.12 11.64 187.84
C ILE A 458 0.99 11.59 186.70
N LYS A 459 0.86 10.76 185.60
CA LYS A 459 1.55 10.81 184.23
C LYS A 459 1.08 9.65 183.24
N HIS A 460 1.42 9.39 181.93
CA HIS A 460 2.25 9.97 180.80
C HIS A 460 1.79 9.53 179.32
N ASN A 461 2.65 9.54 178.26
CA ASN A 461 2.39 9.57 176.76
C ASN A 461 3.59 8.96 175.90
N SER A 462 3.75 8.81 174.53
CA SER A 462 2.98 8.89 173.22
C SER A 462 3.81 8.46 171.93
N GLU A 463 3.25 8.52 170.68
CA GLU A 463 3.85 8.50 169.27
C GLU A 463 4.29 7.14 168.58
N VAL A 464 4.65 6.93 167.26
CA VAL A 464 5.05 7.73 166.03
C VAL A 464 4.75 7.03 164.62
N LEU A 465 5.38 7.38 163.46
CA LEU A 465 5.13 6.95 162.02
C LEU A 465 6.39 6.48 161.18
N ASN A 466 6.27 5.79 159.99
CA ASN A 466 6.77 6.22 158.60
C ASN A 466 7.04 5.19 157.42
N LYS A 467 6.84 5.66 156.14
CA LYS A 467 7.59 5.50 154.82
C LYS A 467 7.49 4.27 153.83
N SER A 468 8.27 4.30 152.71
CA SER A 468 7.88 3.95 151.29
C SER A 468 9.00 3.48 150.29
N GLU A 469 8.67 3.28 148.97
CA GLU A 469 9.49 2.99 147.73
C GLU A 469 9.84 1.49 147.40
N THR A 470 10.26 1.01 146.20
CA THR A 470 10.96 1.54 144.97
C THR A 470 10.58 0.82 143.62
N LEU A 471 11.22 1.16 142.46
CA LEU A 471 10.98 0.60 141.10
C LEU A 471 12.30 0.40 140.28
N GLN A 472 12.39 -0.55 139.32
CA GLN A 472 13.52 -0.81 138.37
C GLN A 472 13.18 -1.99 137.39
N LYS A 473 13.84 -2.34 136.25
CA LYS A 473 14.98 -1.82 135.40
C LYS A 473 15.08 -2.59 134.04
N SER A 474 15.36 -1.95 132.88
CA SER A 474 16.14 -2.52 131.74
C SER A 474 16.57 -1.46 130.70
N ASN A 475 17.63 -1.71 129.91
CA ASN A 475 18.27 -0.72 129.00
C ASN A 475 19.13 -1.44 127.91
N ARG A 476 19.12 -0.99 126.63
CA ARG A 476 19.88 -1.66 125.54
C ARG A 476 20.24 -0.86 124.28
N ARG A 477 20.14 0.49 124.26
CA ARG A 477 19.96 1.27 122.99
C ARG A 477 21.16 2.03 122.40
N ILE A 478 22.39 1.85 122.89
CA ILE A 478 23.48 2.85 122.70
C ILE A 478 24.54 2.53 121.61
N GLN A 479 24.60 1.32 121.05
CA GLN A 479 25.71 0.93 120.15
C GLN A 479 25.46 1.05 118.62
N LEU A 480 24.24 1.28 118.14
CA LEU A 480 23.91 1.21 116.70
C LEU A 480 23.99 2.54 115.93
N PHE A 481 23.99 3.69 116.62
CA PHE A 481 23.96 5.03 115.97
C PHE A 481 25.11 5.32 114.99
N PRO A 482 26.39 4.95 115.23
CA PRO A 482 27.46 5.20 114.27
C PRO A 482 27.26 4.44 112.94
N THR A 483 26.69 3.23 113.01
CA THR A 483 26.38 2.40 111.84
C THR A 483 25.27 3.04 111.01
N LEU A 484 24.17 3.46 111.65
CA LEU A 484 23.06 4.16 111.00
C LEU A 484 23.53 5.43 110.28
N HIS A 485 24.37 6.24 110.93
CA HIS A 485 24.92 7.46 110.32
C HIS A 485 25.82 7.17 109.11
N LYS A 486 26.60 6.08 109.15
CA LYS A 486 27.41 5.64 108.00
C LYS A 486 26.52 5.19 106.83
N CYS A 487 25.50 4.36 107.08
CA CYS A 487 24.58 3.90 106.03
C CYS A 487 23.84 5.08 105.35
N LEU A 488 23.30 6.03 106.12
CA LEU A 488 22.71 7.27 105.61
C LEU A 488 23.69 8.07 104.74
N THR A 489 24.96 8.15 105.15
CA THR A 489 26.00 8.91 104.43
C THR A 489 26.46 8.23 103.14
N GLU A 490 26.43 6.89 103.07
CA GLU A 490 26.72 6.15 101.84
C GLU A 490 25.54 6.19 100.86
N LEU A 491 24.32 6.03 101.35
CA LEU A 491 23.08 6.11 100.56
C LEU A 491 22.96 7.46 99.85
N ARG A 492 23.15 8.57 100.59
CA ARG A 492 23.10 9.93 100.03
C ARG A 492 24.13 10.20 98.92
N LYS A 493 25.28 9.52 98.97
CA LYS A 493 26.33 9.60 97.93
C LYS A 493 25.98 8.78 96.68
N LEU A 494 25.15 7.75 96.80
CA LEU A 494 24.61 7.01 95.65
C LEU A 494 23.48 7.82 94.98
N GLU A 495 22.57 8.39 95.77
CA GLU A 495 21.52 9.30 95.27
C GLU A 495 22.09 10.46 94.46
N GLU A 496 23.10 11.18 95.01
CA GLU A 496 23.71 12.33 94.34
C GLU A 496 24.39 11.95 93.02
N LYS A 497 25.02 10.76 92.95
CA LYS A 497 25.61 10.22 91.71
C LYS A 497 24.53 9.86 90.69
N CYS A 498 23.48 9.15 91.13
CA CYS A 498 22.38 8.74 90.28
C CYS A 498 21.66 9.96 89.67
N TYR A 499 21.42 11.00 90.48
CA TYR A 499 20.76 12.23 90.04
C TYR A 499 21.61 13.04 89.05
N LYS A 500 22.92 13.14 89.28
CA LYS A 500 23.87 13.75 88.31
C LYS A 500 23.89 13.00 86.98
N LEU A 501 23.92 11.67 87.02
CA LEU A 501 23.94 10.84 85.82
C LEU A 501 22.60 10.90 85.05
N TYR A 502 21.47 10.98 85.77
CA TYR A 502 20.14 11.18 85.19
C TYR A 502 20.03 12.52 84.47
N ILE A 503 20.45 13.64 85.09
CA ILE A 503 20.47 14.95 84.44
C ILE A 503 21.38 14.95 83.21
N GLN A 504 22.57 14.36 83.30
CA GLN A 504 23.48 14.25 82.16
C GLN A 504 22.87 13.43 81.00
N THR A 505 22.12 12.36 81.31
CA THR A 505 21.47 11.50 80.31
C THR A 505 20.27 12.20 79.65
N MET A 506 19.47 12.94 80.43
CA MET A 506 18.37 13.79 79.95
C MET A 506 18.86 14.87 78.96
N ILE A 507 20.03 15.47 79.22
CA ILE A 507 20.65 16.49 78.34
C ILE A 507 21.21 15.87 77.03
N SER A 508 21.39 14.55 76.99
CA SER A 508 21.86 13.79 75.82
C SER A 508 20.75 12.98 75.12
N ASP A 509 19.50 13.41 75.24
CA ASP A 509 18.30 12.81 74.62
C ASP A 509 18.17 11.28 74.82
N PHE A 510 18.68 10.75 75.94
CA PHE A 510 18.74 9.30 76.26
C PHE A 510 19.42 8.41 75.20
N GLN A 511 20.16 8.97 74.24
CA GLN A 511 20.74 8.19 73.13
C GLN A 511 21.85 7.25 73.59
N ASN A 512 22.51 7.54 74.73
CA ASN A 512 23.50 6.63 75.31
C ASN A 512 22.86 5.54 76.20
N ARG A 513 22.60 4.39 75.58
CA ARG A 513 22.08 3.18 76.24
C ARG A 513 22.93 2.72 77.44
N GLU A 514 24.24 2.97 77.45
CA GLU A 514 25.12 2.60 78.56
C GLU A 514 24.88 3.47 79.80
N SER A 515 24.58 4.77 79.62
CA SER A 515 24.21 5.67 80.71
C SER A 515 22.90 5.24 81.37
N THR A 516 21.91 4.81 80.60
CA THR A 516 20.65 4.26 81.13
C THR A 516 20.89 3.01 81.99
N ILE A 517 21.71 2.06 81.53
CA ILE A 517 22.08 0.85 82.28
C ILE A 517 22.84 1.21 83.58
N GLN A 518 23.65 2.27 83.58
CA GLN A 518 24.32 2.74 84.79
C GLN A 518 23.35 3.40 85.79
N ILE A 519 22.33 4.14 85.33
CA ILE A 519 21.26 4.67 86.18
C ILE A 519 20.48 3.53 86.83
N GLU A 520 20.06 2.51 86.07
CA GLU A 520 19.37 1.32 86.60
C GLU A 520 20.19 0.61 87.69
N ARG A 521 21.51 0.48 87.51
CA ARG A 521 22.39 -0.09 88.55
C ARG A 521 22.41 0.76 89.82
N TYR A 522 22.56 2.08 89.71
CA TYR A 522 22.55 2.95 90.89
C TYR A 522 21.20 2.94 91.61
N LEU A 523 20.07 2.89 90.89
CA LEU A 523 18.74 2.78 91.51
C LEU A 523 18.56 1.46 92.28
N ASN A 524 19.05 0.34 91.73
CA ASN A 524 19.03 -0.95 92.42
C ASN A 524 19.94 -0.96 93.67
N ASP A 525 21.14 -0.37 93.58
CA ASP A 525 22.05 -0.22 94.73
C ASP A 525 21.43 0.66 95.83
N ILE A 526 20.76 1.77 95.47
CA ILE A 526 20.03 2.62 96.42
C ILE A 526 18.89 1.84 97.06
N GLY A 527 18.05 1.13 96.28
CA GLY A 527 16.94 0.33 96.81
C GLY A 527 17.40 -0.72 97.82
N ARG A 528 18.49 -1.42 97.52
CA ARG A 528 19.15 -2.35 98.45
C ARG A 528 19.65 -1.64 99.71
N ARG A 529 20.34 -0.49 99.57
CA ARG A 529 20.89 0.26 100.71
C ARG A 529 19.80 0.84 101.60
N SER A 530 18.63 1.18 101.04
CA SER A 530 17.44 1.58 101.80
C SER A 530 16.88 0.42 102.64
N GLN A 531 16.82 -0.79 102.09
CA GLN A 531 16.36 -1.96 102.86
C GLN A 531 17.33 -2.30 104.00
N GLU A 532 18.64 -2.33 103.73
CA GLU A 532 19.69 -2.50 104.76
C GLU A 532 19.65 -1.42 105.87
N LEU A 533 18.95 -0.30 105.65
CA LEU A 533 18.76 0.80 106.59
C LEU A 533 17.43 0.69 107.36
N LEU A 534 16.35 0.22 106.70
CA LEU A 534 15.09 -0.13 107.35
C LEU A 534 15.28 -1.29 108.34
N ASP A 535 15.99 -2.34 107.93
CA ASP A 535 16.29 -3.49 108.79
C ASP A 535 17.05 -3.05 110.07
N LEU A 536 17.96 -2.08 109.94
CA LEU A 536 18.72 -1.50 111.06
C LEU A 536 17.86 -0.62 111.99
N LEU A 537 16.83 0.04 111.46
CA LEU A 537 15.86 0.83 112.24
C LEU A 537 14.90 -0.09 113.02
N ASP A 538 14.50 -1.21 112.41
CA ASP A 538 13.76 -2.30 113.08
C ASP A 538 14.58 -2.88 114.25
N GLU A 539 15.88 -3.18 114.06
CA GLU A 539 16.77 -3.60 115.15
C GLU A 539 16.91 -2.56 116.27
N MET A 540 16.84 -1.26 115.95
CA MET A 540 16.81 -0.19 116.95
C MET A 540 15.44 -0.03 117.63
N GLY A 541 14.39 -0.68 117.14
CA GLY A 541 13.01 -0.55 117.59
C GLY A 541 12.39 0.82 117.28
N LEU A 542 12.76 1.41 116.14
CA LEU A 542 12.33 2.73 115.70
C LEU A 542 11.46 2.61 114.43
N LYS A 543 10.17 2.31 114.64
CA LYS A 543 9.09 2.47 113.66
C LYS A 543 8.29 3.74 113.95
#